data_AF-A0A9D6QXF1-F1
#
_entry.id   AF-A0A9D6QXF1-F1
#
_cell.length_a   1.000
_cell.length_b   1.000
_cell.length_c   1.000
_cell.angle_alpha   90.00
_cell.angle_beta   90.00
_cell.angle_gamma   90.00
#
_symmetry.space_group_name_H-M   'P 1'
#
loop_
_entity.id
_entity.type
_entity.pdbx_description
1 polymer ?
#
loop_
_entity_poly.entity_id
_entity_poly.type
_entity_poly.pdbx_seq_one_letter_code
_entity_poly.pdbx_strand_id
1 'polypeptide(L)'
;MLKSLRLQLTAWYLLFFTLLLVGFSAFLYTLLRRNLQDRLDASLAGATRTAARLFESELGENHGDAQAGAAEALVELRFPNTWLAIFEGEQLLAASHPQFRKLGGLAGLLADAGARGQSSLATVQGFGANGARVLVLPFQTGGRRCFLAAAEPLGW
;
A
#
# COMPACT_ATOMS: atom_id res chain seq x y z
N MET A 1 -43.14 33.32 -30.04
CA MET A 1 -42.50 32.08 -30.53
C MET A 1 -40.96 32.11 -30.47
N LEU A 2 -40.28 33.27 -30.57
CA LEU A 2 -38.80 33.38 -30.50
C LEU A 2 -38.14 33.08 -29.13
N LYS A 3 -38.90 33.08 -28.02
CA LYS A 3 -38.37 32.74 -26.69
C LYS A 3 -38.05 31.25 -26.53
N SER A 4 -38.80 30.37 -27.20
CA SER A 4 -38.63 28.91 -27.10
C SER A 4 -37.34 28.45 -27.78
N LEU A 5 -37.01 29.05 -28.93
CA LEU A 5 -35.79 28.73 -29.69
C LEU A 5 -34.52 29.12 -28.94
N ARG A 6 -34.47 30.31 -28.33
CA ARG A 6 -33.32 30.75 -27.52
C ARG A 6 -33.13 29.89 -26.28
N LEU A 7 -34.22 29.50 -25.62
CA LEU A 7 -34.20 28.62 -24.45
C LEU A 7 -33.73 27.20 -24.81
N GLN A 8 -34.21 26.67 -25.93
CA GLN A 8 -33.82 25.34 -26.42
C GLN A 8 -32.34 25.32 -26.83
N LEU A 9 -31.85 26.38 -27.49
CA LEU A 9 -30.42 26.50 -27.82
C LEU A 9 -29.56 26.55 -26.54
N THR A 10 -29.94 27.39 -25.56
CA THR A 10 -29.20 27.48 -24.29
C THR A 10 -29.23 26.16 -23.52
N ALA A 11 -30.35 25.43 -23.53
CA ALA A 11 -30.43 24.11 -22.93
C ALA A 11 -29.48 23.10 -23.60
N TRP A 12 -29.41 23.10 -24.94
CA TRP A 12 -28.45 22.25 -25.68
C TRP A 12 -27.00 22.63 -25.41
N TYR A 13 -26.69 23.93 -25.39
CA TYR A 13 -25.35 24.42 -25.02
C TYR A 13 -24.97 24.01 -23.61
N LEU A 14 -25.88 24.18 -22.65
CA LEU A 14 -25.66 23.80 -21.26
C LEU A 14 -25.44 22.29 -21.14
N LEU A 15 -26.30 21.48 -21.78
CA LEU A 15 -26.16 20.03 -21.80
C LEU A 15 -24.79 19.60 -22.35
N PHE A 16 -24.40 20.15 -23.50
CA PHE A 16 -23.12 19.85 -24.12
C PHE A 16 -21.95 20.25 -23.23
N PHE A 17 -22.01 21.44 -22.63
CA PHE A 17 -20.96 21.92 -21.72
C PHE A 17 -20.87 21.07 -20.45
N THR A 18 -22.01 20.69 -19.87
CA THR A 18 -22.05 19.76 -18.73
C THR A 18 -21.46 18.41 -19.08
N LEU A 19 -21.78 17.88 -20.27
CA LEU A 19 -21.25 16.58 -20.70
C LEU A 19 -19.74 16.65 -20.93
N LEU A 20 -19.25 17.73 -21.54
CA LEU A 20 -17.82 18.00 -21.70
C LEU A 20 -17.13 18.09 -20.33
N LEU A 21 -17.72 18.84 -19.39
CA LEU A 21 -17.19 19.03 -18.05
C LEU A 21 -17.10 17.69 -17.30
N VAL A 22 -18.18 16.91 -17.28
CA VAL A 22 -18.21 15.60 -16.62
C VAL A 22 -17.19 14.64 -17.25
N GLY A 23 -17.11 14.59 -18.58
CA GLY A 23 -16.14 13.75 -19.28
C GLY A 23 -14.70 14.13 -18.95
N PHE A 24 -14.40 15.43 -18.96
CA PHE A 24 -13.08 15.95 -18.61
C PHE A 24 -12.72 15.70 -17.14
N SER A 25 -13.66 15.93 -16.22
CA SER A 25 -13.46 15.67 -14.79
C SER A 25 -13.24 14.18 -14.52
N ALA A 26 -14.01 13.28 -15.14
CA ALA A 26 -13.84 11.84 -14.98
C ALA A 26 -12.48 11.37 -15.53
N PHE A 27 -12.06 11.92 -16.68
CA PHE A 27 -10.76 11.64 -17.27
C PHE A 27 -9.63 12.09 -16.35
N LEU A 28 -9.63 13.34 -15.89
CA LEU A 28 -8.62 13.86 -14.97
C LEU A 28 -8.58 13.09 -13.66
N TYR A 29 -9.74 12.80 -13.08
CA TYR A 29 -9.84 12.03 -11.84
C TYR A 29 -9.20 10.65 -12.00
N THR A 30 -9.49 9.95 -13.09
CA THR A 30 -8.92 8.62 -13.37
C THR A 30 -7.40 8.69 -13.55
N LEU A 31 -6.92 9.67 -14.32
CA LEU A 31 -5.49 9.89 -14.55
C LEU A 31 -4.75 10.16 -13.23
N LEU A 32 -5.31 11.05 -12.40
CA LEU A 32 -4.70 11.44 -11.14
C LEU A 32 -4.72 10.30 -10.12
N ARG A 33 -5.87 9.63 -9.98
CA ARG A 33 -6.02 8.46 -9.10
C ARG A 33 -4.99 7.38 -9.45
N ARG A 34 -4.84 7.06 -10.73
CA ARG A 34 -3.88 6.04 -11.18
C ARG A 34 -2.44 6.45 -10.89
N ASN A 35 -2.06 7.68 -11.19
CA ASN A 35 -0.71 8.17 -10.88
C ASN A 35 -0.38 8.16 -9.38
N LEU A 36 -1.35 8.52 -8.53
CA LEU A 36 -1.17 8.47 -7.08
C LEU A 36 -1.02 7.04 -6.58
N GLN A 37 -1.87 6.11 -7.06
CA GLN A 37 -1.78 4.70 -6.72
C GLN A 37 -0.46 4.09 -7.17
N ASP A 38 -0.03 4.33 -8.41
CA ASP A 38 1.23 3.80 -8.94
C ASP A 38 2.45 4.33 -8.16
N ARG A 39 2.44 5.61 -7.76
CA ARG A 39 3.51 6.20 -6.93
C ARG A 39 3.52 5.63 -5.52
N LEU A 40 2.35 5.46 -4.91
CA LEU A 40 2.20 4.87 -3.60
C LEU A 40 2.72 3.42 -3.59
N ASP A 41 2.26 2.62 -4.55
CA ASP A 41 2.65 1.22 -4.70
C ASP A 41 4.16 1.09 -4.95
N ALA A 42 4.75 1.98 -5.76
CA ALA A 42 6.20 2.04 -5.98
C ALA A 42 6.98 2.44 -4.72
N SER A 43 6.46 3.38 -3.92
CA SER A 43 7.05 3.79 -2.64
C SER A 43 7.07 2.63 -1.63
N LEU A 44 5.94 1.92 -1.49
CA LEU A 44 5.83 0.74 -0.64
C LEU A 44 6.77 -0.38 -1.10
N ALA A 45 6.89 -0.61 -2.41
CA ALA A 45 7.82 -1.58 -2.96
C ALA A 45 9.28 -1.20 -2.68
N GLY A 46 9.61 0.09 -2.74
CA GLY A 46 10.93 0.61 -2.35
C GLY A 46 11.22 0.39 -0.87
N ALA A 47 10.32 0.82 0.00
CA ALA A 47 10.45 0.68 1.45
C ALA A 47 10.62 -0.78 1.87
N THR A 48 9.81 -1.68 1.31
CA THR A 48 9.89 -3.12 1.63
C THR A 48 11.20 -3.77 1.17
N ARG A 49 11.70 -3.43 -0.02
CA ARG A 49 12.98 -3.96 -0.51
C ARG A 49 14.16 -3.46 0.31
N THR A 50 14.17 -2.18 0.69
CA THR A 50 15.20 -1.62 1.57
C THR A 50 15.16 -2.30 2.93
N ALA A 51 13.97 -2.47 3.50
CA ALA A 51 13.80 -3.14 4.79
C ALA A 51 14.18 -4.62 4.77
N ALA A 52 13.93 -5.33 3.66
CA ALA A 52 14.32 -6.73 3.53
C ALA A 52 15.84 -6.90 3.51
N ARG A 53 16.56 -6.00 2.80
CA ARG A 53 18.03 -6.00 2.76
C ARG A 53 18.64 -5.63 4.11
N LEU A 54 18.08 -4.64 4.79
CA LEU A 54 18.59 -4.27 6.11
C LEU A 54 18.38 -5.42 7.10
N PHE A 55 17.17 -6.01 7.12
CA PHE A 55 16.91 -7.17 7.96
C PHE A 55 17.86 -8.35 7.68
N GLU A 56 18.23 -8.60 6.42
CA GLU A 56 19.23 -9.62 6.08
C GLU A 56 20.61 -9.29 6.68
N SER A 57 21.02 -8.02 6.69
CA SER A 57 22.25 -7.55 7.36
C SER A 57 22.16 -7.77 8.88
N GLU A 58 21.10 -7.25 9.51
CA GLU A 58 20.89 -7.33 10.96
C GLU A 58 20.74 -8.76 11.46
N LEU A 59 20.19 -9.66 10.64
CA LEU A 59 20.11 -11.08 10.96
C LEU A 59 21.51 -11.71 11.05
N GLY A 60 22.43 -11.30 10.17
CA GLY A 60 23.83 -11.73 10.20
C GLY A 60 24.56 -11.20 11.43
N GLU A 61 24.36 -9.93 11.77
CA GLU A 61 24.97 -9.26 12.93
C GLU A 61 24.47 -9.84 14.26
N ASN A 62 23.17 -10.16 14.34
CA ASN A 62 22.55 -10.81 15.49
C ASN A 62 22.70 -12.33 15.51
N HIS A 63 23.69 -12.88 14.81
CA HIS A 63 24.04 -14.31 14.87
C HIS A 63 22.85 -15.24 14.52
N GLY A 64 21.94 -14.79 13.65
CA GLY A 64 20.75 -15.53 13.24
C GLY A 64 19.52 -15.36 14.15
N ASP A 65 19.56 -14.48 15.15
CA ASP A 65 18.35 -14.12 15.91
C ASP A 65 17.44 -13.22 15.06
N ALA A 66 16.43 -13.85 14.45
CA ALA A 66 15.48 -13.18 13.57
C ALA A 66 14.59 -12.17 14.30
N GLN A 67 14.33 -12.34 15.60
CA GLN A 67 13.49 -11.40 16.32
C GLN A 67 14.29 -10.13 16.67
N ALA A 68 15.54 -10.29 17.13
CA ALA A 68 16.44 -9.18 17.39
C ALA A 68 16.74 -8.40 16.10
N GLY A 69 17.15 -9.08 15.04
CA GLY A 69 17.47 -8.44 13.76
C GLY A 69 16.26 -7.74 13.13
N ALA A 70 15.05 -8.30 13.27
CA ALA A 70 13.84 -7.64 12.79
C ALA A 70 13.51 -6.38 13.59
N ALA A 71 13.73 -6.39 14.91
CA ALA A 71 13.51 -5.23 15.74
C ALA A 71 14.50 -4.10 15.41
N GLU A 72 15.77 -4.42 15.27
CA GLU A 72 16.84 -3.45 14.94
C GLU A 72 16.64 -2.84 13.55
N ALA A 73 16.37 -3.66 12.54
CA ALA A 73 16.10 -3.18 11.18
C ALA A 73 14.92 -2.19 11.14
N LEU A 74 13.86 -2.42 11.93
CA LEU A 74 12.72 -1.50 12.00
C LEU A 74 12.98 -0.26 12.86
N VAL A 75 13.92 -0.31 13.80
CA VAL A 75 14.34 0.87 14.58
C VAL A 75 15.15 1.82 13.71
N GLU A 76 16.04 1.28 12.88
CA GLU A 76 16.86 2.06 11.96
C GLU A 76 16.06 2.60 10.76
N LEU A 77 15.09 1.83 10.26
CA LEU A 77 14.23 2.26 9.15
C LEU A 77 12.97 2.97 9.63
N ARG A 78 13.03 4.30 9.63
CA ARG A 78 11.84 5.15 9.79
C ARG A 78 11.44 5.79 8.47
N PHE A 79 10.39 5.24 7.87
CA PHE A 79 9.73 5.85 6.72
C PHE A 79 8.60 6.78 7.19
N PRO A 80 8.53 8.03 6.71
CA PRO A 80 7.40 8.91 6.98
C PRO A 80 6.11 8.27 6.44
N ASN A 81 5.06 8.23 7.25
CA ASN A 81 3.72 7.73 6.90
C ASN A 81 3.64 6.26 6.43
N THR A 82 4.74 5.50 6.47
CA THR A 82 4.72 4.07 6.15
C THR A 82 5.02 3.29 7.42
N TRP A 83 4.13 2.35 7.75
CA TRP A 83 4.36 1.38 8.79
C TRP A 83 4.91 0.09 8.18
N LEU A 84 5.81 -0.56 8.89
CA LEU A 84 6.48 -1.78 8.47
C LEU A 84 6.25 -2.90 9.48
N ALA A 85 6.21 -4.12 8.99
CA ALA A 85 6.24 -5.32 9.81
C ALA A 85 7.00 -6.44 9.10
N ILE A 86 7.72 -7.24 9.89
CA ILE A 86 8.48 -8.39 9.43
C ILE A 86 7.86 -9.63 10.05
N PHE A 87 7.62 -10.63 9.22
CA PHE A 87 7.05 -11.91 9.59
C PHE A 87 7.97 -13.05 9.18
N GLU A 88 7.95 -14.13 9.94
CA GLU A 88 8.48 -15.44 9.55
C GLU A 88 7.29 -16.39 9.44
N GLY A 89 6.99 -16.85 8.22
CA GLY A 89 5.70 -17.49 7.97
C GLY A 89 4.53 -16.54 8.31
N GLU A 90 3.68 -16.95 9.24
CA GLU A 90 2.59 -16.12 9.78
C GLU A 90 2.94 -15.47 11.12
N GLN A 91 4.11 -15.79 11.69
CA GLN A 91 4.53 -15.24 12.98
C GLN A 91 5.10 -13.84 12.79
N LEU A 92 4.53 -12.88 13.51
CA LEU A 92 5.07 -11.51 13.55
C LEU A 92 6.36 -11.49 14.37
N LEU A 93 7.47 -11.11 13.74
CA LEU A 93 8.76 -10.92 14.41
C LEU A 93 8.86 -9.52 15.01
N ALA A 94 8.59 -8.49 14.19
CA ALA A 94 8.63 -7.10 14.61
C ALA A 94 7.65 -6.25 13.79
N ALA A 95 7.17 -5.16 14.39
CA ALA A 95 6.32 -4.18 13.71
C ALA A 95 6.63 -2.77 14.21
N SER A 96 6.69 -1.80 13.30
CA SER A 96 6.85 -0.39 13.64
C SER A 96 5.55 0.26 14.16
N HIS A 97 4.40 -0.41 13.97
CA HIS A 97 3.11 0.07 14.44
C HIS A 97 2.23 -1.08 15.00
N PRO A 98 1.50 -0.87 16.12
CA PRO A 98 0.72 -1.93 16.77
C PRO A 98 -0.45 -2.46 15.94
N GLN A 99 -0.89 -1.75 14.90
CA GLN A 99 -1.98 -2.22 14.03
C GLN A 99 -1.64 -3.54 13.30
N PHE A 100 -0.35 -3.81 13.04
CA PHE A 100 0.06 -5.10 12.47
C PHE A 100 -0.21 -6.30 13.37
N ARG A 101 -0.34 -6.10 14.69
CA ARG A 101 -0.72 -7.18 15.62
C ARG A 101 -2.19 -7.59 15.48
N LYS A 102 -3.03 -6.73 14.89
CA LYS A 102 -4.41 -7.05 14.53
C LYS A 102 -4.43 -7.77 13.18
N LEU A 103 -3.81 -8.96 13.15
CA LEU A 103 -3.44 -9.74 11.95
C LEU A 103 -4.60 -10.12 11.00
N GLY A 104 -5.86 -9.94 11.41
CA GLY A 104 -7.02 -10.48 10.72
C GLY A 104 -7.16 -10.05 9.25
N GLY A 105 -6.63 -8.87 8.88
CA GLY A 105 -6.67 -8.37 7.49
C GLY A 105 -5.48 -8.77 6.61
N LEU A 106 -4.40 -9.30 7.19
CA LEU A 106 -3.13 -9.54 6.48
C LEU A 106 -2.89 -11.01 6.12
N ALA A 107 -3.51 -11.96 6.82
CA ALA A 107 -3.29 -13.39 6.60
C ALA A 107 -3.50 -13.80 5.13
N GLY A 108 -4.57 -13.30 4.49
CA GLY A 108 -4.82 -13.57 3.07
C GLY A 108 -3.74 -13.01 2.14
N LEU A 109 -3.15 -11.86 2.47
CA LEU A 109 -2.06 -11.25 1.69
C LEU A 109 -0.73 -11.97 1.87
N LEU A 110 -0.42 -12.40 3.10
CA LEU A 110 0.73 -13.25 3.38
C LEU A 110 0.62 -14.58 2.63
N ALA A 111 -0.56 -15.21 2.67
CA ALA A 111 -0.83 -16.46 1.96
C ALA A 111 -0.71 -16.31 0.44
N ASP A 112 -1.29 -15.25 -0.15
CA ASP A 112 -1.21 -14.99 -1.60
C ASP A 112 0.22 -14.68 -2.05
N ALA A 113 0.94 -13.83 -1.30
CA ALA A 113 2.36 -13.55 -1.54
C ALA A 113 3.21 -14.83 -1.43
N GLY A 114 2.90 -15.67 -0.44
CA GLY A 114 3.53 -16.97 -0.26
C GLY A 114 3.23 -17.95 -1.40
N ALA A 115 1.98 -18.07 -1.83
CA ALA A 115 1.62 -18.99 -2.89
C ALA A 115 2.28 -18.61 -4.23
N ARG A 116 2.36 -17.31 -4.53
CA ARG A 116 2.93 -16.81 -5.81
C ARG A 116 4.43 -16.63 -5.79
N GLY A 117 5.05 -16.50 -4.61
CA GLY A 117 6.45 -16.08 -4.49
C GLY A 117 6.70 -14.65 -5.04
N GLN A 118 5.65 -13.84 -5.11
CA GLN A 118 5.67 -12.48 -5.63
C GLN A 118 5.03 -11.53 -4.62
N SER A 119 5.29 -10.23 -4.76
CA SER A 119 4.66 -9.23 -3.91
C SER A 119 3.14 -9.23 -4.10
N SER A 120 2.38 -9.27 -3.01
CA SER A 120 0.92 -9.11 -3.04
C SER A 120 0.55 -7.72 -2.53
N LEU A 121 -0.43 -7.09 -3.15
CA LEU A 121 -0.75 -5.70 -2.93
C LEU A 121 -2.27 -5.51 -2.90
N ALA A 122 -2.78 -4.97 -1.79
CA ALA A 122 -4.20 -4.67 -1.66
C ALA A 122 -4.48 -3.48 -0.74
N THR A 123 -5.72 -3.01 -0.81
CA THR A 123 -6.25 -2.06 0.17
C THR A 123 -6.98 -2.85 1.26
N VAL A 124 -6.47 -2.77 2.49
CA VAL A 124 -6.97 -3.53 3.64
C VAL A 124 -7.75 -2.60 4.56
N GLN A 125 -8.96 -3.01 4.92
CA GLN A 125 -9.79 -2.30 5.88
C GLN A 125 -9.32 -2.59 7.32
N GLY A 126 -9.61 -1.67 8.24
CA GLY A 126 -9.24 -1.83 9.66
C GLY A 126 -7.82 -1.38 10.04
N PHE A 127 -7.04 -0.91 9.07
CA PHE A 127 -5.84 -0.10 9.31
C PHE A 127 -6.21 1.39 9.30
N GLY A 128 -6.30 2.02 10.47
CA GLY A 128 -6.80 3.40 10.57
C GLY A 128 -8.29 3.55 10.22
N ALA A 129 -8.74 4.79 10.01
CA ALA A 129 -10.17 5.10 9.79
C ALA A 129 -10.69 4.69 8.40
N ASN A 130 -9.84 4.78 7.38
CA ASN A 130 -10.21 4.58 5.97
C ASN A 130 -9.54 3.34 5.34
N GLY A 131 -8.88 2.52 6.15
CA GLY A 131 -8.02 1.43 5.69
C GLY A 131 -6.61 1.88 5.30
N ALA A 132 -5.80 0.95 4.84
CA ALA A 132 -4.44 1.20 4.35
C ALA A 132 -4.18 0.53 3.01
N ARG A 133 -3.31 1.13 2.20
CA ARG A 133 -2.69 0.43 1.08
C ARG A 133 -1.54 -0.39 1.64
N VAL A 134 -1.55 -1.68 1.37
CA VAL A 134 -0.60 -2.63 1.92
C VAL A 134 0.10 -3.38 0.80
N LEU A 135 1.41 -3.51 0.94
CA LEU A 135 2.25 -4.37 0.12
C LEU A 135 2.93 -5.40 1.01
N VAL A 136 2.85 -6.67 0.63
CA VAL A 136 3.57 -7.78 1.25
C VAL A 136 4.60 -8.31 0.26
N LEU A 137 5.87 -8.27 0.65
CA LEU A 137 6.99 -8.80 -0.12
C LEU A 137 7.47 -10.12 0.51
N PRO A 138 7.35 -11.27 -0.17
CA PRO A 138 8.00 -12.50 0.27
C PRO A 138 9.50 -12.43 -0.05
N PHE A 139 10.33 -12.93 0.87
CA PHE A 139 11.76 -13.09 0.67
C PHE A 139 12.29 -14.27 1.49
N GLN A 140 13.49 -14.73 1.16
CA GLN A 140 14.15 -15.83 1.85
C GLN A 140 15.43 -15.29 2.49
N THR A 141 15.64 -15.54 3.77
CA THR A 141 16.90 -15.20 4.45
C THR A 141 17.23 -16.25 5.49
N GLY A 142 18.51 -16.63 5.62
CA GLY A 142 18.94 -17.66 6.57
C GLY A 142 18.22 -19.01 6.42
N GLY A 143 17.74 -19.35 5.22
CA GLY A 143 16.93 -20.56 4.96
C GLY A 143 15.48 -20.49 5.47
N ARG A 144 15.05 -19.33 5.98
CA ARG A 144 13.70 -19.07 6.50
C ARG A 144 12.89 -18.27 5.51
N ARG A 145 11.59 -18.58 5.49
CA ARG A 145 10.61 -17.88 4.67
C ARG A 145 10.04 -16.69 5.41
N CYS A 146 10.45 -15.51 5.00
CA CYS A 146 10.06 -14.28 5.63
C CYS A 146 9.18 -13.44 4.72
N PHE A 147 8.38 -12.58 5.33
CA PHE A 147 7.53 -11.62 4.65
C PHE A 147 7.73 -10.24 5.25
N LEU A 148 7.77 -9.24 4.39
CA LEU A 148 7.84 -7.86 4.81
C LEU A 148 6.60 -7.13 4.33
N ALA A 149 5.80 -6.65 5.28
CA ALA A 149 4.60 -5.88 5.01
C ALA A 149 4.89 -4.40 5.21
N ALA A 150 4.59 -3.58 4.20
CA ALA A 150 4.50 -2.13 4.34
C ALA A 150 3.05 -1.70 4.20
N ALA A 151 2.61 -0.79 5.06
CA ALA A 151 1.27 -0.24 5.07
C ALA A 151 1.31 1.28 5.15
N GLU A 152 0.57 1.94 4.27
CA GLU A 152 0.33 3.39 4.32
C GLU A 152 -1.18 3.64 4.55
N PRO A 153 -1.56 4.25 5.70
CA PRO A 153 -2.97 4.52 6.01
C PRO A 153 -3.56 5.56 5.05
N LEU A 154 -4.77 5.28 4.56
CA LEU A 154 -5.46 6.09 3.55
C LEU A 154 -6.33 7.18 4.20
N GLY A 155 -5.73 8.02 5.03
CA GLY A 155 -6.43 9.10 5.73
C GLY A 155 -5.73 9.44 7.03
N TRP A 156 -5.56 10.74 7.27
CA TRP A 156 -5.00 11.31 8.49
C TRP A 156 -6.08 11.49 9.55
#